data_AF-A0A286CJV1-F1
#
_entry.id   AF-A0A286CJV1-F1
#
_cell.length_a   1.000
_cell.length_b   1.000
_cell.length_c   1.000
_cell.angle_alpha   90.00
_cell.angle_beta   90.00
_cell.angle_gamma   90.00
#
_symmetry.space_group_name_H-M   'P 1'
#
loop_
_entity.id
_entity.type
_entity.pdbx_description
1 polymer ?
#
loop_
_entity_poly.entity_id
_entity_poly.type
_entity_poly.pdbx_seq_one_letter_code
_entity_poly.pdbx_strand_id
1 'polypeptide(L)'
;MRSFDKATAKYWCEWLEVGLENTPVRETWRELEKMVATYFPGRGTLFEETYLEGKAEGKAEGKAESILSVLDKRGIPVPEATRDRITTCTDLDTLTLWFDRSLTATAVEDLFADA
;
A
#
# COMPACT_ATOMS: atom_id res chain seq x y z
N MET A 1 -18.18 5.54 25.26
CA MET A 1 -18.28 4.79 23.99
C MET A 1 -17.09 3.83 23.94
N ARG A 2 -17.30 2.54 23.72
CA ARG A 2 -16.21 1.56 23.72
C ARG A 2 -15.43 1.72 22.41
N SER A 3 -14.11 1.88 22.50
CA SER A 3 -13.23 1.86 21.32
C SER A 3 -13.07 0.42 20.86
N PHE A 4 -13.25 0.17 19.57
CA PHE A 4 -12.88 -1.09 18.93
C PHE A 4 -11.44 -0.97 18.39
N ASP A 5 -10.69 -2.06 18.39
CA ASP A 5 -9.46 -2.13 17.60
C ASP A 5 -9.79 -2.12 16.10
N LYS A 6 -8.78 -1.83 15.27
CA LYS A 6 -8.93 -1.67 13.84
C LYS A 6 -9.53 -2.90 13.15
N ALA A 7 -9.10 -4.11 13.54
CA ALA A 7 -9.57 -5.34 12.93
C ALA A 7 -11.05 -5.59 13.26
N THR A 8 -11.43 -5.37 14.53
CA THR A 8 -12.83 -5.47 14.95
C THR A 8 -13.70 -4.42 14.26
N ALA A 9 -13.23 -3.18 14.13
CA ALA A 9 -13.98 -2.11 13.48
C ALA A 9 -14.21 -2.41 11.98
N LYS A 10 -13.17 -2.90 11.28
CA LYS A 10 -13.27 -3.33 9.88
C LYS A 10 -14.28 -4.47 9.71
N TYR A 11 -14.22 -5.47 10.58
CA TYR A 11 -15.16 -6.60 10.56
C TYR A 11 -16.63 -6.15 10.68
N TRP A 12 -16.92 -5.22 11.60
CA TRP A 12 -18.29 -4.70 11.76
C TRP A 12 -18.76 -3.87 10.57
N CYS A 13 -17.88 -3.07 9.97
CA CYS A 13 -18.20 -2.33 8.73
C CYS A 13 -18.53 -3.29 7.58
N GLU A 14 -17.71 -4.34 7.37
CA GLU A 14 -17.96 -5.36 6.36
C GLU A 14 -19.26 -6.11 6.62
N TRP A 15 -19.51 -6.50 7.87
CA TRP A 15 -20.75 -7.17 8.26
C TRP A 15 -21.99 -6.31 8.02
N LEU A 16 -21.92 -5.01 8.32
CA LEU A 16 -23.00 -4.06 8.06
C LEU A 16 -23.27 -3.93 6.55
N GLU A 17 -22.23 -3.75 5.74
CA GLU A 17 -22.35 -3.68 4.27
C GLU A 17 -22.99 -4.94 3.67
N VAL A 18 -22.55 -6.12 4.11
CA VAL A 18 -23.10 -7.41 3.67
C VAL A 18 -24.54 -7.57 4.15
N GLY A 19 -24.85 -7.22 5.39
CA GLY A 19 -26.20 -7.28 5.94
C GLY A 19 -27.20 -6.37 5.21
N LEU A 20 -26.72 -5.26 4.63
CA LEU A 20 -27.53 -4.33 3.86
C LEU A 20 -27.68 -4.70 2.38
N GLU A 21 -26.98 -5.72 1.88
CA GLU A 21 -26.82 -6.01 0.45
C GLU A 21 -28.12 -6.01 -0.38
N ASN A 22 -29.21 -6.55 0.18
CA ASN A 22 -30.51 -6.67 -0.48
C ASN A 22 -31.55 -5.62 0.00
N THR A 23 -31.08 -4.54 0.62
CA THR A 23 -31.94 -3.48 1.16
C THR A 23 -31.72 -2.16 0.43
N PRO A 24 -32.77 -1.35 0.23
CA PRO A 24 -32.61 0.02 -0.30
C PRO A 24 -31.71 0.91 0.58
N VAL A 25 -31.52 0.53 1.85
CA VAL A 25 -30.71 1.25 2.85
C VAL A 25 -29.21 1.19 2.53
N ARG A 26 -28.75 0.20 1.74
CA ARG A 26 -27.35 0.10 1.31
C ARG A 26 -26.85 1.37 0.62
N GLU A 27 -27.65 1.92 -0.28
CA GLU A 27 -27.27 3.14 -1.01
C GLU A 27 -27.26 4.36 -0.09
N THR A 28 -28.22 4.46 0.85
CA THR A 28 -28.19 5.51 1.89
C THR A 28 -26.95 5.41 2.77
N TRP A 29 -26.58 4.19 3.17
CA TRP A 29 -25.36 3.93 3.94
C TRP A 29 -24.10 4.37 3.19
N ARG A 30 -23.97 3.99 1.91
CA ARG A 30 -22.84 4.41 1.06
C ARG A 30 -22.74 5.93 0.88
N GLU A 31 -23.86 6.63 0.74
CA GLU A 31 -23.86 8.09 0.68
C GLU A 31 -23.38 8.73 2.01
N LEU A 32 -23.72 8.14 3.15
CA LEU A 32 -23.19 8.59 4.44
C LEU A 32 -21.68 8.33 4.57
N GLU A 33 -21.19 7.18 4.09
CA GLU A 33 -19.75 6.89 4.06
C GLU A 33 -18.98 7.87 3.16
N LYS A 34 -19.53 8.24 2.00
CA LYS A 34 -18.96 9.28 1.14
C LYS A 34 -18.89 10.64 1.85
N MET A 35 -19.84 10.97 2.72
CA MET A 35 -19.75 12.15 3.58
C MET A 35 -18.67 12.03 4.67
N VAL A 36 -18.27 10.83 5.08
CA VAL A 36 -17.08 10.66 5.94
C VAL A 36 -15.80 10.92 5.15
N ALA A 37 -15.78 10.56 3.86
CA ALA A 37 -14.65 10.83 2.97
C ALA A 37 -14.42 12.33 2.68
N THR A 38 -15.42 13.21 2.84
CA THR A 38 -15.22 14.67 2.66
C THR A 38 -14.38 15.31 3.77
N TYR A 39 -14.24 14.64 4.91
CA TYR A 39 -13.40 15.10 6.03
C TYR A 39 -12.00 14.47 6.04
N PHE A 40 -11.62 13.82 4.94
CA PHE A 40 -10.27 13.29 4.70
C PHE A 40 -9.34 14.37 4.12
N PRO A 41 -8.06 14.47 4.54
CA PRO A 41 -7.42 13.82 5.69
C PRO A 41 -7.48 14.70 6.98
N GLY A 42 -7.21 14.11 8.14
CA GLY A 42 -6.91 14.79 9.41
C GLY A 42 -7.80 14.42 10.61
N ARG A 43 -8.68 13.43 10.47
CA ARG A 43 -9.65 13.04 11.51
C ARG A 43 -9.31 11.72 12.21
N GLY A 44 -8.38 10.94 11.66
CA GLY A 44 -8.00 9.64 12.20
C GLY A 44 -9.16 8.64 12.17
N THR A 45 -10.00 8.72 11.13
CA THR A 45 -11.09 7.76 10.96
C THR A 45 -10.54 6.42 10.47
N LEU A 46 -11.27 5.33 10.69
CA LEU A 46 -10.91 4.01 10.15
C LEU A 46 -10.72 4.05 8.62
N PHE A 47 -11.55 4.82 7.91
CA PHE A 47 -11.43 5.02 6.47
C PHE A 47 -10.10 5.70 6.11
N GLU A 48 -9.75 6.78 6.81
CA GLU A 48 -8.50 7.49 6.61
C GLU A 48 -7.29 6.62 6.86
N GLU A 49 -7.23 5.91 8.00
CA GLU A 49 -6.11 5.02 8.32
C GLU A 49 -5.95 3.91 7.27
N THR A 50 -7.05 3.28 6.86
CA THR A 50 -7.03 2.20 5.87
C THR A 50 -6.65 2.72 4.49
N TYR A 51 -7.11 3.92 4.11
CA TYR A 51 -6.72 4.56 2.85
C TYR A 51 -5.24 4.96 2.83
N LEU A 52 -4.72 5.53 3.93
CA LEU A 52 -3.32 5.93 4.04
C LEU A 52 -2.38 4.74 4.02
N GLU A 53 -2.73 3.65 4.71
CA GLU A 53 -2.00 2.37 4.64
C GLU A 53 -2.00 1.82 3.22
N GLY A 54 -3.17 1.66 2.59
CA GLY A 54 -3.24 1.16 1.21
C GLY A 54 -2.51 2.05 0.20
N LYS A 55 -2.47 3.37 0.43
CA LYS A 55 -1.68 4.31 -0.37
C LYS A 55 -0.17 4.14 -0.14
N ALA A 56 0.26 3.85 1.08
CA ALA A 56 1.66 3.59 1.40
C ALA A 56 2.12 2.26 0.80
N GLU A 57 1.33 1.19 0.97
CA GLU A 57 1.55 -0.13 0.36
C GLU A 57 1.65 -0.02 -1.16
N GLY A 58 0.65 0.58 -1.83
CA GLY A 58 0.66 0.73 -3.29
C GLY A 58 1.82 1.60 -3.81
N LYS A 59 2.31 2.55 -3.02
CA LYS A 59 3.54 3.31 -3.37
C LYS A 59 4.78 2.43 -3.29
N ALA A 60 4.88 1.57 -2.27
CA ALA A 60 6.01 0.67 -2.07
C ALA A 60 6.03 -0.39 -3.18
N GLU A 61 4.91 -1.06 -3.43
CA GLU A 61 4.73 -2.02 -4.51
C GLU A 61 5.11 -1.42 -5.87
N GLY A 62 4.56 -0.24 -6.20
CA GLY A 62 4.87 0.44 -7.47
C GLY A 62 6.35 0.82 -7.61
N LYS A 63 7.07 1.08 -6.50
CA LYS A 63 8.52 1.32 -6.51
C LYS A 63 9.31 0.04 -6.67
N ALA A 64 8.95 -1.02 -5.96
CA ALA A 64 9.54 -2.35 -6.14
C ALA A 64 9.43 -2.80 -7.62
N GLU A 65 8.24 -2.68 -8.22
CA GLU A 65 8.01 -2.96 -9.63
C GLU A 65 8.87 -2.09 -10.56
N SER A 66 9.00 -0.80 -10.25
CA SER A 66 9.82 0.13 -11.03
C SER A 66 11.30 -0.26 -11.01
N ILE A 67 11.84 -0.63 -9.83
CA ILE A 67 13.23 -1.12 -9.69
C ILE A 67 13.44 -2.36 -10.57
N LEU A 68 12.57 -3.36 -10.43
CA LEU A 68 12.66 -4.60 -11.20
C LEU A 68 12.57 -4.35 -12.71
N SER A 69 11.69 -3.44 -13.14
CA SER A 69 11.56 -3.05 -14.55
C SER A 69 12.81 -2.37 -15.09
N VAL A 70 13.48 -1.54 -14.29
CA VAL A 70 14.75 -0.90 -14.68
C VAL A 70 15.85 -1.96 -14.85
N LEU A 71 16.01 -2.86 -13.87
CA LEU A 71 17.03 -3.92 -13.92
C LEU A 71 16.84 -4.83 -15.14
N ASP A 72 15.60 -5.22 -15.42
CA ASP A 72 15.23 -6.02 -16.60
C ASP A 72 15.60 -5.31 -17.91
N LYS A 73 15.24 -4.03 -18.06
CA LYS A 73 15.60 -3.22 -19.25
C LYS A 73 17.10 -3.04 -19.42
N ARG A 74 17.86 -3.09 -18.33
CA ARG A 74 19.33 -3.01 -18.36
C ARG A 74 19.99 -4.38 -18.55
N GLY A 75 19.21 -5.46 -18.61
CA GLY A 75 19.71 -6.82 -18.75
C GLY A 75 20.45 -7.32 -17.51
N ILE A 76 20.19 -6.73 -16.35
CA ILE A 76 20.79 -7.15 -15.08
C ILE A 76 19.97 -8.32 -14.53
N PRO A 77 20.54 -9.54 -14.42
CA PRO A 77 19.80 -10.67 -13.91
C PRO A 77 19.47 -10.46 -12.42
N VAL A 78 18.21 -10.66 -12.07
CA VAL A 78 17.71 -10.54 -10.69
C VAL A 78 17.37 -11.94 -10.17
N PRO A 79 18.17 -12.51 -9.25
CA PRO A 79 17.85 -13.76 -8.58
C PRO A 79 16.54 -13.66 -7.78
N GLU A 80 15.83 -14.78 -7.60
CA GLU A 80 14.52 -14.77 -6.93
C GLU A 80 14.60 -14.24 -5.49
N ALA A 81 15.64 -14.61 -4.74
CA ALA A 81 15.86 -14.07 -3.39
C ALA A 81 15.98 -12.54 -3.37
N THR A 82 16.54 -11.95 -4.43
CA THR A 82 16.64 -10.50 -4.57
C THR A 82 15.32 -9.87 -4.98
N ARG A 83 14.58 -10.53 -5.88
CA ARG A 83 13.21 -10.13 -6.24
C ARG A 83 12.33 -10.08 -4.99
N ASP A 84 12.35 -11.13 -4.19
CA ASP A 84 11.59 -11.23 -2.94
C ASP A 84 11.98 -10.11 -1.96
N ARG A 85 13.28 -9.83 -1.83
CA ARG A 85 13.76 -8.74 -0.98
C ARG A 85 13.24 -7.37 -1.44
N ILE A 86 13.15 -7.14 -2.76
CA ILE A 86 12.66 -5.88 -3.32
C ILE A 86 11.14 -5.77 -3.14
N THR A 87 10.38 -6.83 -3.43
CA THR A 87 8.92 -6.83 -3.38
C THR A 87 8.34 -6.85 -1.97
N THR A 88 9.06 -7.41 -1.00
CA THR A 88 8.63 -7.43 0.41
C THR A 88 9.01 -6.17 1.19
N CYS A 89 9.82 -5.29 0.61
CA CYS A 89 10.23 -4.04 1.25
C CYS A 89 9.08 -3.04 1.25
N THR A 90 8.67 -2.57 2.44
CA THR A 90 7.62 -1.56 2.61
C THR A 90 8.18 -0.16 2.92
N ASP A 91 9.49 -0.05 3.13
CA ASP A 91 10.14 1.23 3.41
C ASP A 91 10.41 2.01 2.11
N LEU A 92 9.68 3.12 1.94
CA LEU A 92 9.76 3.97 0.76
C LEU A 92 11.12 4.65 0.62
N ASP A 93 11.81 4.98 1.71
CA ASP A 93 13.10 5.66 1.64
C ASP A 93 14.17 4.68 1.13
N THR A 94 14.17 3.45 1.68
CA THR A 94 15.00 2.35 1.18
C THR A 94 14.72 2.02 -0.28
N LEU A 95 13.44 1.90 -0.67
CA LEU A 95 13.06 1.65 -2.06
C LEU A 95 13.46 2.80 -3.00
N THR A 96 13.37 4.05 -2.55
CA THR A 96 13.81 5.21 -3.34
C THR A 96 15.32 5.17 -3.58
N LEU A 97 16.10 4.86 -2.54
CA LEU A 97 17.55 4.69 -2.67
C LEU A 97 17.91 3.57 -3.64
N TRP A 98 17.24 2.41 -3.55
CA TRP A 98 17.45 1.30 -4.48
C TRP A 98 17.04 1.66 -5.91
N PHE A 99 15.95 2.42 -6.07
CA PHE A 99 15.54 2.93 -7.38
C PHE A 99 16.62 3.81 -7.99
N ASP A 100 17.15 4.79 -7.25
CA ASP A 100 18.20 5.67 -7.76
C ASP A 100 19.47 4.89 -8.15
N ARG A 101 19.85 3.90 -7.33
CA ARG A 101 20.98 3.00 -7.64
C ARG A 101 20.72 2.11 -8.85
N SER A 102 19.48 1.67 -9.05
CA SER A 102 19.11 0.82 -10.19
C SER A 102 19.37 1.49 -11.55
N LEU A 103 19.46 2.83 -11.58
CA LEU A 103 19.74 3.60 -12.79
C LEU A 103 21.21 3.49 -13.24
N THR A 104 22.14 3.27 -12.31
CA THR A 104 23.60 3.24 -12.59
C THR A 104 24.26 1.90 -12.27
N ALA A 105 23.63 1.05 -11.45
CA ALA A 105 24.11 -0.27 -11.04
C ALA A 105 24.63 -1.12 -12.21
N THR A 106 25.76 -1.80 -12.06
CA THR A 106 26.28 -2.75 -13.05
C THR A 106 25.92 -4.18 -12.71
N ALA A 107 25.67 -4.45 -11.44
CA ALA A 107 25.20 -5.71 -10.90
C ALA A 107 24.07 -5.48 -9.88
N VAL A 108 23.34 -6.52 -9.53
CA VAL A 108 22.19 -6.40 -8.63
C VAL A 108 22.62 -6.09 -7.19
N GLU A 109 23.84 -6.48 -6.82
CA GLU A 109 24.46 -6.23 -5.52
C GLU A 109 24.69 -4.73 -5.29
N ASP A 110 24.91 -3.95 -6.34
CA ASP A 110 25.13 -2.50 -6.28
C ASP A 110 23.92 -1.74 -5.69
N LEU A 111 22.71 -2.33 -5.78
CA LEU A 111 21.51 -1.77 -5.16
C LEU A 111 21.63 -1.71 -3.64
N PHE A 112 22.31 -2.70 -3.05
CA PHE A 112 22.35 -2.94 -1.61
C PHE A 112 23.67 -2.52 -0.95
N ALA A 113 24.61 -1.96 -1.70
CA ALA A 113 25.87 -1.48 -1.14
C ALA A 113 25.61 -0.44 -0.04
N ASP A 114 26.35 -0.49 1.06
CA ASP A 114 26.30 0.58 2.06
C ASP A 114 26.83 1.88 1.43
N ALA A 115 26.28 3.02 1.87
CA ALA A 115 26.75 4.34 1.44
C ALA A 115 28.18 4.63 1.91
#